data_AF-A0A0J7K4Y2-F1
#
_entry.id   AF-A0A0J7K4Y2-F1
#
_cell.length_a   1.000
_cell.length_b   1.000
_cell.length_c   1.000
_cell.angle_alpha   90.00
_cell.angle_beta   90.00
_cell.angle_gamma   90.00
#
_symmetry.space_group_name_H-M   'P 1'
#
loop_
_entity.id
_entity.type
_entity.pdbx_description
1 polymer ?
#
loop_
_entity_poly.entity_id
_entity_poly.type
_entity_poly.pdbx_seq_one_letter_code
_entity_poly.pdbx_strand_id
1 'polypeptide(L)'
;MQLYERYYEIQNLTLFTEYKLKFALSNFYFNELSMDPMFGSDVTLRTNPDKLNVPENVTVQALTSTRAAVYWMQETELCDGYL
;
A
#
# COMPACT_ATOMS: atom_id res chain seq x y z
N MET A 1 25.16 23.26 12.08
CA MET A 1 24.07 22.28 12.29
C MET A 1 23.93 21.50 11.01
N GLN A 2 24.16 20.18 11.03
CA GLN A 2 24.05 19.33 9.85
C GLN A 2 22.71 18.60 9.92
N LEU A 3 21.85 18.85 8.94
CA LEU A 3 20.58 18.13 8.79
C LEU A 3 20.90 16.72 8.29
N TYR A 4 20.59 15.71 9.10
CA TYR A 4 20.74 14.32 8.72
C TYR A 4 19.38 13.80 8.27
N GLU A 5 19.20 13.71 6.95
CA GLU A 5 18.01 13.09 6.37
C GLU A 5 18.11 11.57 6.47
N ARG A 6 17.02 10.93 6.90
CA ARG A 6 16.90 9.47 6.95
C ARG A 6 15.79 9.02 6.02
N TYR A 7 16.11 8.04 5.19
CA TYR A 7 15.17 7.39 4.30
C TYR A 7 14.89 5.98 4.83
N TYR A 8 13.61 5.63 4.89
CA TYR A 8 13.13 4.32 5.30
C TYR A 8 12.21 3.78 4.22
N GLU A 9 12.40 2.52 3.86
CA GLU A 9 11.54 1.80 2.94
C GLU A 9 10.71 0.79 3.72
N ILE A 10 9.39 0.84 3.55
CA ILE A 10 8.45 -0.14 4.13
C ILE A 10 8.01 -1.04 2.99
N GLN A 11 8.38 -2.31 3.06
CA GLN A 11 8.09 -3.31 2.03
C GLN A 11 6.87 -4.16 2.40
N ASN A 12 6.35 -4.92 1.43
CA ASN A 12 5.26 -5.89 1.62
C ASN A 12 3.95 -5.28 2.17
N LEU A 13 3.66 -4.02 1.81
CA LEU A 13 2.37 -3.41 2.09
C LEU A 13 1.31 -3.90 1.10
N THR A 14 0.06 -3.95 1.53
CA THR A 14 -1.07 -4.24 0.65
C THR A 14 -1.14 -3.17 -0.44
N LEU A 15 -1.33 -3.61 -1.68
CA LEU A 15 -1.45 -2.73 -2.84
C LEU A 15 -2.72 -1.89 -2.75
N PHE A 16 -2.72 -0.74 -3.43
CA PHE A 16 -3.88 0.17 -3.53
C PHE A 16 -4.48 0.62 -2.18
N THR A 17 -3.75 0.46 -1.08
CA THR A 17 -4.21 0.66 0.29
C THR A 17 -3.67 1.97 0.86
N GLU A 18 -4.52 2.69 1.59
CA GLU A 18 -4.13 3.91 2.30
C GLU A 18 -3.57 3.57 3.67
N TYR A 19 -2.41 4.13 3.98
CA TYR A 19 -1.76 4.01 5.28
C TYR A 19 -1.56 5.38 5.91
N LYS A 20 -1.82 5.45 7.21
CA LYS A 20 -1.50 6.61 8.04
C LYS A 20 -0.23 6.31 8.83
N LEU A 21 0.84 7.03 8.53
CA LEU A 21 2.13 6.92 9.18
C LEU A 21 2.26 7.97 10.28
N LYS A 22 2.73 7.53 11.45
CA LYS A 22 3.06 8.40 12.58
C LYS A 22 4.50 8.19 12.99
N PHE A 23 5.31 9.23 12.84
CA PHE A 23 6.73 9.19 13.19
C PHE A 23 6.93 9.67 14.62
N ALA A 24 7.81 8.99 15.35
CA ALA A 24 8.22 9.37 16.69
C ALA A 24 9.75 9.44 16.77
N LEU A 25 10.27 10.51 17.37
CA LEU A 25 11.68 10.64 17.73
C LEU A 25 11.83 10.18 19.18
N SER A 26 12.64 9.15 19.39
CA SER A 26 13.00 8.65 20.73
C SER A 26 14.51 8.69 20.87
N ASN A 27 15.00 9.32 21.94
CA ASN A 27 16.41 9.35 22.29
C ASN A 27 16.63 8.43 23.49
N PHE A 28 17.60 7.51 23.36
CA PHE A 28 18.02 6.62 24.45
C PHE A 28 19.41 7.02 24.93
N TYR A 29 19.51 7.45 26.18
CA TYR A 29 20.78 7.76 26.82
C TYR A 29 21.25 6.57 27.65
N PHE A 30 22.58 6.40 27.78
CA PHE A 30 23.25 5.22 28.34
C PHE A 30 22.87 4.86 29.80
N ASN A 31 22.08 5.69 30.49
CA ASN A 31 21.66 5.49 31.88
C ASN A 31 20.14 5.27 32.02
N GLU A 32 19.48 4.68 31.01
CA GLU A 32 18.02 4.44 30.96
C GLU A 32 17.15 5.70 31.07
N LEU A 33 17.75 6.88 31.00
CA LEU A 33 17.04 8.14 30.82
C LEU A 33 16.48 8.13 29.39
N SER A 34 15.23 7.71 29.26
CA SER A 34 14.44 7.90 28.05
C SER A 34 13.59 9.15 28.21
N MET A 35 13.53 9.97 27.16
CA MET A 35 12.50 11.00 27.06
C MET A 35 11.28 10.39 26.41
N ASP A 36 10.10 10.90 26.77
CA ASP A 36 8.87 10.56 26.05
C ASP A 36 9.05 10.79 24.55
N PRO A 37 8.59 9.86 23.69
CA PRO A 37 8.74 10.01 22.26
C PRO A 37 8.06 11.29 21.76
N MET A 38 8.78 12.08 20.97
CA MET A 38 8.23 13.26 20.32
C MET A 38 7.59 12.85 19.00
N PHE A 39 6.26 12.97 18.91
CA PHE A 39 5.52 12.64 17.69
C PHE A 39 5.55 13.80 16.69
N GLY A 40 5.83 13.47 15.44
CA GLY A 40 5.65 14.38 14.31
C GLY A 40 4.20 14.47 13.87
N SER A 41 3.97 15.20 12.78
CA SER A 41 2.67 15.20 12.10
C SER A 41 2.39 13.84 11.46
N ASP A 42 1.12 13.45 11.43
CA ASP A 42 0.70 12.26 10.72
C ASP A 42 0.83 12.49 9.20
N VAL A 43 1.24 11.45 8.48
CA VAL A 43 1.35 11.48 7.01
C VAL A 43 0.48 10.37 6.44
N THR A 44 -0.44 10.73 5.55
CA THR A 44 -1.27 9.75 4.83
C THR A 44 -0.69 9.52 3.45
N LEU A 45 -0.39 8.25 3.13
CA LEU A 45 0.15 7.83 1.84
C LEU A 45 -0.64 6.63 1.34
N ARG A 46 -0.80 6.53 0.03
CA ARG A 46 -1.43 5.39 -0.62
C ARG A 46 -0.40 4.59 -1.39
N THR A 47 -0.40 3.27 -1.23
CA THR A 47 0.45 2.40 -2.05
C THR A 47 -0.04 2.42 -3.49
N ASN A 48 0.90 2.35 -4.43
CA ASN A 48 0.54 2.26 -5.84
C ASN A 48 -0.24 0.96 -6.09
N PRO A 49 -1.17 0.96 -7.05
CA PRO A 49 -1.58 -0.30 -7.64
C PRO A 49 -0.32 -0.94 -8.24
N ASP A 50 -0.10 -2.24 -8.01
CA ASP A 50 0.87 -2.95 -8.83
C ASP A 50 0.38 -2.96 -10.30
N LYS A 51 1.22 -3.43 -11.21
CA LYS A 51 0.84 -3.66 -12.60
C LYS A 51 -0.53 -4.35 -12.62
N LEU A 52 -1.55 -3.66 -13.15
CA LEU A 52 -2.90 -4.20 -13.25
C LEU A 52 -2.81 -5.59 -13.88
N ASN A 53 -3.20 -6.60 -13.12
CA ASN A 53 -3.27 -7.97 -13.61
C ASN A 53 -4.30 -8.04 -14.74
N VAL A 54 -4.10 -9.01 -15.64
CA VAL A 54 -5.03 -9.24 -16.74
C VAL A 54 -6.31 -9.82 -16.14
N PRO A 55 -7.50 -9.27 -16.45
CA PRO A 55 -8.74 -9.73 -15.85
C PRO A 55 -8.96 -11.22 -16.07
N GLU A 56 -9.26 -11.93 -14.98
CA GLU A 56 -9.61 -13.34 -15.03
C GLU A 56 -11.06 -13.55 -15.49
N ASN A 57 -11.33 -14.73 -16.07
CA ASN A 57 -12.67 -15.17 -16.45
C ASN A 57 -13.40 -14.22 -17.42
N VAL A 58 -12.67 -13.73 -18.42
CA VAL A 58 -13.25 -12.94 -19.51
C VAL A 58 -14.20 -13.82 -20.34
N THR A 59 -15.47 -13.42 -20.40
CA THR A 59 -16.50 -14.02 -21.24
C THR A 59 -16.94 -13.03 -22.31
N VAL A 60 -17.03 -13.51 -23.55
CA VAL A 60 -17.41 -12.69 -24.69
C VAL A 60 -18.69 -13.25 -25.29
N GLN A 61 -19.71 -12.41 -25.39
CA GLN A 61 -21.00 -12.73 -25.98
C GLN A 61 -21.19 -11.95 -27.27
N ALA A 62 -21.24 -12.65 -28.41
CA ALA A 62 -21.56 -12.01 -29.69
C ALA A 62 -23.04 -11.56 -29.70
N LEU A 63 -23.27 -10.27 -29.98
CA LEU A 63 -24.60 -9.68 -30.08
C LEU A 63 -25.05 -9.52 -31.54
N THR A 64 -24.11 -9.12 -32.41
CA THR A 64 -24.32 -9.00 -33.86
C THR A 64 -23.00 -9.32 -34.58
N SER A 65 -22.99 -9.35 -35.92
CA SER A 65 -21.77 -9.58 -36.70
C SER A 65 -20.63 -8.59 -36.40
N THR A 66 -20.94 -7.41 -35.84
CA THR A 66 -19.95 -6.35 -35.54
C THR A 66 -19.93 -5.93 -34.07
N ARG A 67 -20.72 -6.56 -33.19
CA ARG A 67 -20.82 -6.18 -31.77
C ARG A 67 -20.75 -7.39 -30.87
N ALA A 68 -19.99 -7.27 -29.80
CA ALA A 68 -19.96 -8.22 -28.70
C ALA A 68 -20.06 -7.48 -27.36
N ALA A 69 -20.67 -8.13 -26.37
CA ALA A 69 -20.55 -7.77 -24.96
C ALA A 69 -19.37 -8.56 -24.36
N VAL A 70 -18.57 -7.89 -23.54
CA VAL A 70 -17.43 -8.50 -22.84
C VAL A 70 -17.67 -8.33 -21.35
N TYR A 71 -17.69 -9.43 -20.62
CA TYR A 71 -17.83 -9.45 -19.17
C TYR A 71 -16.56 -10.06 -18.58
N TRP A 72 -16.12 -9.54 -17.46
CA TRP A 72 -15.02 -10.11 -16.70
C TRP A 72 -15.34 -9.99 -15.22
N MET A 73 -14.75 -10.86 -14.40
CA MET A 73 -14.79 -10.64 -12.97
C MET A 73 -13.73 -9.60 -12.62
N GLN A 74 -14.10 -8.62 -11.81
CA GLN A 74 -13.11 -7.77 -11.18
C GLN A 74 -12.31 -8.66 -10.22
N GLU A 75 -10.99 -8.56 -10.24
CA GLU A 75 -10.17 -9.19 -9.21
C GLU A 75 -10.67 -8.70 -7.86
N THR A 76 -11.34 -9.58 -7.13
CA THR A 76 -11.39 -9.46 -5.68
C THR A 76 -9.94 -9.52 -5.26
N GLU A 77 -9.45 -8.46 -4.62
CA GLU A 77 -8.15 -8.48 -3.96
C GLU A 77 -7.99 -9.85 -3.30
N LEU A 78 -7.10 -10.67 -3.84
CA LEU A 78 -6.53 -11.77 -3.10
C LEU A 78 -5.80 -11.08 -1.95
N CYS A 79 -6.52 -10.82 -0.87
CA CYS A 79 -5.94 -10.90 0.45
C CYS A 79 -5.34 -12.30 0.50
N ASP A 80 -4.06 -12.42 0.12
CA ASP A 80 -3.23 -13.59 0.34
C ASP A 80 -3.10 -13.80 1.86
N GLY A 81 -4.19 -14.24 2.47
CA GLY A 81 -4.21 -14.93 3.75
C GLY A 81 -3.97 -16.40 3.42
N TYR A 82 -2.70 -16.79 3.50
CA TYR A 82 -2.26 -18.17 3.43
C TYR A 82 -3.06 -19.08 4.38
N LEU A 83 -3.21 -20.33 3.91
CA LEU A 83 -3.62 -21.57 4.59
C LEU A 83 -3.24 -21.67 6.07
#